data_AF-A0A8R2BB72-F1
#
_entry.id   AF-A0A8R2BB72-F1
#
_cell.length_a   1.000
_cell.length_b   1.000
_cell.length_c   1.000
_cell.angle_alpha   90.00
_cell.angle_beta   90.00
_cell.angle_gamma   90.00
#
_symmetry.space_group_name_H-M   'P 1'
#
loop_
_entity.id
_entity.type
_entity.pdbx_description
1 polymer ?
#
loop_
_entity_poly.entity_id
_entity_poly.type
_entity_poly.pdbx_seq_one_letter_code
_entity_poly.pdbx_strand_id
1 'polypeptide(L)'
;MAFVAHILVLNELEQHQAIYALKVQRRRLRDIYNPFDLREYDFTKLFRISKNLALYIIDKLSYVQRLQRKRKNGLSLQLQVIVAIRFFAFGSFQRCVGQDNLGSISQPSVSRCITRVATSLFEVCLSDWVRFPQNDAERKAVEIRFRDIMGVPGIIGCIDGTQVAIATPFPLDNEEAYKNHHGYHSINCQL
;
A
#
# COMPACT_ATOMS: atom_id res chain seq x y z
N MET A 1 7.37 46.19 -17.30
CA MET A 1 8.13 45.07 -16.68
C MET A 1 7.93 44.99 -15.15
N ALA A 2 7.97 46.09 -14.39
CA ALA A 2 7.81 46.06 -12.92
C ALA A 2 6.43 45.61 -12.41
N PHE A 3 5.33 45.97 -13.11
CA PHE A 3 3.96 45.62 -12.70
C PHE A 3 3.68 44.11 -12.81
N VAL A 4 4.16 43.45 -13.86
CA VAL A 4 4.03 41.99 -14.04
C VAL A 4 4.82 41.23 -12.97
N ALA A 5 6.03 41.69 -12.64
CA ALA A 5 6.83 41.12 -11.56
C ALA A 5 6.12 41.24 -10.20
N HIS A 6 5.46 42.37 -9.93
CA HIS A 6 4.70 42.57 -8.69
C HIS A 6 3.49 41.63 -8.60
N ILE A 7 2.74 41.45 -9.69
CA ILE A 7 1.61 40.49 -9.74
C ILE A 7 2.08 39.05 -9.51
N LEU A 8 3.21 38.65 -10.11
CA LEU A 8 3.78 37.31 -9.91
C LEU A 8 4.17 37.08 -8.45
N VAL A 9 4.82 38.06 -7.81
CA VAL A 9 5.19 37.98 -6.39
C VAL A 9 3.95 37.91 -5.48
N LEU A 10 2.91 38.69 -5.75
CA LEU A 10 1.67 38.63 -4.99
C LEU A 10 0.99 37.25 -5.13
N ASN A 11 0.93 36.71 -6.33
CA ASN A 11 0.39 35.37 -6.56
C ASN A 11 1.22 34.31 -5.83
N GLU A 12 2.55 34.37 -5.88
CA GLU A 12 3.42 33.45 -5.13
C GLU A 12 3.18 33.51 -3.62
N LEU A 13 3.00 34.71 -3.06
CA LEU A 13 2.69 34.91 -1.64
C LEU A 13 1.32 34.32 -1.28
N GLU A 14 0.29 34.56 -2.09
CA GLU A 14 -1.04 33.97 -1.90
C GLU A 14 -1.00 32.44 -1.97
N GLN A 15 -0.28 31.86 -2.94
CA GLN A 15 -0.09 30.41 -3.04
C GLN A 15 0.63 29.87 -1.79
N HIS A 16 1.67 30.55 -1.31
CA HIS A 16 2.38 30.17 -0.09
C HIS A 16 1.48 30.18 1.15
N GLN A 17 0.63 31.20 1.29
CA GLN A 17 -0.34 31.31 2.38
C GLN A 17 -1.39 30.20 2.29
N ALA A 18 -1.94 29.94 1.11
CA ALA A 18 -2.90 28.86 0.88
C ALA A 18 -2.30 27.49 1.22
N ILE A 19 -1.06 27.21 0.80
CA ILE A 19 -0.34 25.98 1.15
C ILE A 19 -0.14 25.87 2.67
N TYR A 20 0.19 26.98 3.35
CA TYR A 20 0.35 26.99 4.80
C TYR A 20 -0.97 26.71 5.52
N ALA A 21 -2.06 27.38 5.13
CA ALA A 21 -3.38 27.17 5.69
C ALA A 21 -3.84 25.71 5.52
N LEU A 22 -3.64 25.13 4.33
CA LEU A 22 -3.95 23.74 4.03
C LEU A 22 -3.15 22.76 4.92
N LYS A 23 -1.87 23.04 5.20
CA LYS A 23 -1.03 22.23 6.11
C LYS A 23 -1.58 22.26 7.54
N VAL A 24 -2.02 23.43 8.02
CA VAL A 24 -2.62 23.58 9.35
C VAL A 24 -3.96 22.85 9.44
N GLN A 25 -4.84 23.02 8.45
CA GLN A 25 -6.13 22.34 8.40
C GLN A 25 -5.98 20.82 8.40
N ARG A 26 -5.11 20.28 7.53
CA ARG A 26 -4.77 18.85 7.49
C ARG A 26 -4.29 18.33 8.83
N ARG A 27 -3.46 19.10 9.53
CA ARG A 27 -2.99 18.71 10.86
C ARG A 27 -4.16 18.62 11.85
N ARG A 28 -5.04 19.62 11.90
CA ARG A 28 -6.21 19.61 12.79
C ARG A 28 -7.08 18.38 12.55
N LEU A 29 -7.35 18.03 11.29
CA LEU A 29 -8.14 16.84 10.95
C LEU A 29 -7.51 15.55 11.49
N ARG A 30 -6.18 15.41 11.40
CA ARG A 30 -5.47 14.23 11.95
C ARG A 30 -5.49 14.19 13.47
N ASP A 31 -5.39 15.34 14.12
CA ASP A 31 -5.36 15.43 15.58
C ASP A 31 -6.74 15.12 16.18
N ILE A 32 -7.83 15.25 15.41
CA ILE A 32 -9.22 14.97 15.83
C ILE A 32 -9.65 13.51 15.56
N TYR A 33 -8.97 12.81 14.63
CA TYR A 33 -9.39 11.48 14.18
C TYR A 33 -8.35 10.41 14.48
N ASN A 34 -8.70 9.45 15.35
CA ASN A 34 -7.91 8.26 15.59
C ASN A 34 -8.60 7.02 14.99
N PRO A 35 -8.01 6.37 13.96
CA PRO A 35 -8.57 5.17 13.33
C PRO A 35 -8.84 4.02 14.30
N PHE A 36 -8.12 3.95 15.43
CA PHE A 36 -8.29 2.87 16.41
C PHE A 36 -9.54 3.04 17.29
N ASP A 37 -10.21 4.19 17.26
CA ASP A 37 -11.47 4.44 17.97
C ASP A 37 -12.68 3.83 17.25
N LEU A 38 -12.52 3.45 15.97
CA LEU A 38 -13.54 2.73 15.20
C LEU A 38 -13.91 1.40 15.85
N ARG A 39 -15.06 0.80 15.51
CA ARG A 39 -15.32 -0.61 15.89
C ARG A 39 -14.40 -1.55 15.10
N GLU A 40 -14.13 -2.74 15.63
CA GLU A 40 -13.25 -3.72 14.96
C GLU A 40 -13.72 -4.03 13.54
N TYR A 41 -15.04 -4.24 13.37
CA TYR A 41 -15.65 -4.48 12.06
C TYR A 41 -15.37 -3.35 11.06
N ASP A 42 -15.57 -2.09 11.48
CA ASP A 42 -15.36 -0.93 10.63
C ASP A 42 -13.87 -0.74 10.30
N PHE A 43 -12.99 -1.01 11.27
CA PHE A 43 -11.55 -1.00 11.08
C PHE A 43 -11.10 -2.04 10.04
N THR A 44 -11.51 -3.30 10.21
CA THR A 44 -11.15 -4.37 9.26
C THR A 44 -11.71 -4.10 7.86
N LYS A 45 -12.90 -3.51 7.75
CA LYS A 45 -13.44 -3.08 6.46
C LYS A 45 -12.55 -2.03 5.78
N LEU A 46 -11.96 -1.09 6.53
CA LEU A 46 -11.14 0.00 5.99
C LEU A 46 -9.66 -0.37 5.77
N PHE A 47 -9.12 -1.29 6.57
CA PHE A 47 -7.70 -1.62 6.60
C PHE A 47 -7.39 -3.07 6.22
N ARG A 48 -8.41 -3.92 6.00
CA ARG A 48 -8.30 -5.35 5.65
C ARG A 48 -7.52 -6.22 6.65
N ILE A 49 -7.26 -5.69 7.84
CA ILE A 49 -6.59 -6.36 8.95
C ILE A 49 -7.30 -6.03 10.27
N SER A 50 -7.02 -6.80 11.32
CA SER A 50 -7.48 -6.48 12.67
C SER A 50 -6.68 -5.34 13.29
N LYS A 51 -7.25 -4.66 14.29
CA LYS A 51 -6.53 -3.65 15.07
C LYS A 51 -5.33 -4.25 15.78
N ASN A 52 -5.47 -5.46 16.31
CA ASN A 52 -4.39 -6.16 17.00
C ASN A 52 -3.20 -6.39 16.07
N LEU A 53 -3.44 -6.80 14.82
CA LEU A 53 -2.37 -6.95 13.85
C LEU A 53 -1.76 -5.59 13.49
N ALA A 54 -2.56 -4.54 13.32
CA ALA A 54 -2.04 -3.20 13.05
C ALA A 54 -1.15 -2.68 14.19
N LEU A 55 -1.57 -2.87 15.45
CA LEU A 55 -0.79 -2.49 16.64
C LEU A 55 0.50 -3.30 16.75
N TYR A 56 0.43 -4.61 16.48
CA TYR A 56 1.61 -5.48 16.43
C TYR A 56 2.62 -5.02 15.38
N ILE A 57 2.16 -4.64 14.19
CA ILE A 57 3.03 -4.09 13.13
C ILE A 57 3.67 -2.78 13.60
N ILE A 58 2.90 -1.88 14.23
CA ILE A 58 3.42 -0.62 14.77
C ILE A 58 4.51 -0.88 15.80
N ASP A 59 4.30 -1.83 16.71
CA ASP A 59 5.26 -2.22 17.73
C ASP A 59 6.55 -2.80 17.11
N LYS A 60 6.41 -3.74 16.15
CA LYS A 60 7.55 -4.30 15.40
C LYS A 60 8.35 -3.26 14.62
N LEU A 61 7.73 -2.16 14.22
CA LEU A 61 8.40 -1.09 13.49
C LEU A 61 8.91 0.05 14.39
N SER A 62 8.72 -0.05 15.71
CA SER A 62 9.04 1.00 16.68
C SER A 62 10.52 1.35 16.75
N TYR A 63 11.41 0.38 16.55
CA TYR A 63 12.86 0.59 16.56
C TYR A 63 13.42 1.05 15.21
N VAL A 64 12.62 1.09 14.15
CA VAL A 64 13.08 1.51 12.82
C VAL A 64 13.29 3.02 12.79
N GLN A 65 14.54 3.46 12.88
CA GLN A 65 14.91 4.88 12.94
C GLN A 65 14.39 5.68 11.74
N ARG A 66 14.35 5.03 10.57
CA ARG A 66 13.77 5.57 9.34
C ARG A 66 12.30 5.93 9.48
N LEU A 67 11.52 5.38 10.40
CA LEU A 67 10.10 5.69 10.61
C LEU A 67 9.87 6.70 11.75
N GLN A 68 10.91 7.03 12.52
CA GLN A 68 10.79 7.96 13.64
C GLN A 68 10.62 9.43 13.21
N ARG A 69 9.98 10.22 14.08
CA ARG A 69 9.77 11.66 13.87
C ARG A 69 11.11 12.40 13.97
N LYS A 70 11.61 12.92 12.84
CA LYS A 70 12.80 13.79 12.82
C LYS A 70 12.52 15.26 13.19
N ARG A 71 11.25 15.66 13.19
CA ARG A 71 10.80 17.05 13.46
C ARG A 71 9.57 17.01 14.36
N LYS A 72 9.37 18.05 15.18
CA LYS A 72 8.21 18.17 16.10
C LYS A 72 6.86 17.95 15.41
N ASN A 73 6.72 18.44 14.18
CA ASN A 73 5.49 18.33 13.38
C ASN A 73 5.52 17.18 12.35
N GLY A 74 6.45 16.23 12.49
CA GLY A 74 6.54 15.05 11.62
C GLY A 74 5.39 14.06 11.87
N LEU A 75 5.11 13.20 10.89
CA LEU A 75 4.10 12.14 11.02
C LEU A 75 4.54 11.11 12.07
N SER A 76 3.64 10.66 12.94
CA SER A 76 3.92 9.54 13.86
C SER A 76 4.20 8.26 13.09
N LEU A 77 4.92 7.33 13.72
CA LEU A 77 5.03 5.95 13.26
C LEU A 77 3.64 5.35 12.99
N GLN A 78 2.74 5.42 13.98
CA GLN A 78 1.36 4.95 13.86
C GLN A 78 0.65 5.47 12.61
N LEU A 79 0.71 6.79 12.36
CA LEU A 79 0.07 7.39 11.20
C LEU A 79 0.71 6.93 9.89
N GLN A 80 2.05 6.84 9.84
CA GLN A 80 2.74 6.35 8.64
C GLN A 80 2.34 4.91 8.31
N VAL A 81 2.27 4.04 9.32
CA VAL A 81 1.86 2.64 9.19
C VAL A 81 0.40 2.55 8.73
N ILE A 82 -0.52 3.26 9.38
CA ILE A 82 -1.94 3.23 9.01
C ILE A 82 -2.18 3.73 7.59
N VAL A 83 -1.50 4.80 7.16
CA VAL A 83 -1.58 5.29 5.78
C VAL A 83 -1.10 4.24 4.78
N ALA A 84 0.01 3.56 5.06
CA ALA A 84 0.54 2.54 4.19
C ALA A 84 -0.40 1.32 4.11
N ILE A 85 -0.91 0.85 5.26
CA ILE A 85 -1.87 -0.26 5.32
C ILE A 85 -3.16 0.08 4.57
N ARG A 86 -3.68 1.29 4.73
CA ARG A 86 -4.84 1.78 3.97
C ARG A 86 -4.62 1.70 2.47
N PHE A 87 -3.42 2.05 2.00
CA PHE A 87 -3.05 1.94 0.61
C PHE A 87 -2.97 0.48 0.15
N PHE A 88 -2.30 -0.40 0.90
CA PHE A 88 -2.19 -1.83 0.56
C PHE A 88 -3.55 -2.54 0.53
N ALA A 89 -4.44 -2.18 1.44
CA ALA A 89 -5.76 -2.79 1.58
C ALA A 89 -6.68 -2.59 0.36
N PHE A 90 -6.49 -1.53 -0.43
CA PHE A 90 -7.41 -1.15 -1.51
C PHE A 90 -6.74 -0.80 -2.83
N GLY A 91 -5.40 -0.75 -2.89
CA GLY A 91 -4.65 -0.37 -4.10
C GLY A 91 -5.06 0.98 -4.70
N SER A 92 -5.76 1.82 -3.93
CA SER A 92 -6.40 3.04 -4.45
C SER A 92 -5.35 4.09 -4.79
N PHE A 93 -5.67 4.98 -5.74
CA PHE A 93 -4.79 6.10 -6.08
C PHE A 93 -4.34 6.84 -4.81
N GLN A 94 -3.04 7.08 -4.68
CA GLN A 94 -2.44 7.71 -3.50
C GLN A 94 -3.08 9.07 -3.15
N ARG A 95 -3.66 9.75 -4.16
CA ARG A 95 -4.42 11.00 -3.99
C ARG A 95 -5.71 10.77 -3.19
N CYS A 96 -6.46 9.71 -3.48
CA CYS A 96 -7.66 9.34 -2.73
C CYS A 96 -7.31 8.98 -1.29
N VAL A 97 -6.28 8.16 -1.06
CA VAL A 97 -5.81 7.79 0.29
C VAL A 97 -5.30 8.99 1.09
N GLY A 98 -4.64 9.94 0.45
CA GLY A 98 -4.13 11.16 1.10
C GLY A 98 -5.21 12.19 1.46
N GLN A 99 -6.29 12.24 0.66
CA GLN A 99 -7.43 13.13 0.85
C GLN A 99 -8.58 12.48 1.66
N ASP A 100 -8.54 11.15 1.86
CA ASP A 100 -9.44 10.44 2.76
C ASP A 100 -9.31 10.99 4.19
N ASN A 101 -10.42 11.08 4.90
CA ASN A 101 -10.48 11.64 6.26
C ASN A 101 -9.48 10.95 7.22
N LEU A 102 -9.14 9.70 6.92
CA LEU A 102 -8.21 8.84 7.66
C LEU A 102 -6.74 9.31 7.61
N GLY A 103 -6.31 9.92 6.50
CA GLY A 103 -4.90 10.25 6.26
C GLY A 103 -4.60 11.74 6.37
N SER A 104 -5.49 12.60 5.84
CA SER A 104 -5.35 14.06 5.82
C SER A 104 -3.90 14.54 5.59
N ILE A 105 -3.21 13.97 4.61
CA ILE A 105 -1.82 14.29 4.26
C ILE A 105 -1.65 14.56 2.77
N SER A 106 -0.56 15.21 2.39
CA SER A 106 -0.26 15.40 0.97
C SER A 106 0.10 14.07 0.31
N GLN A 107 -0.24 13.91 -0.97
CA GLN A 107 0.11 12.71 -1.74
C GLN A 107 1.63 12.39 -1.72
N PRO A 108 2.57 13.37 -1.79
CA PRO A 108 4.00 13.06 -1.62
C PRO A 108 4.34 12.48 -0.25
N SER A 109 3.56 12.81 0.78
CA SER A 109 3.73 12.22 2.11
C SER A 109 3.20 10.79 2.14
N VAL A 110 2.06 10.51 1.50
CA VAL A 110 1.54 9.14 1.32
C VAL A 110 2.57 8.26 0.62
N SER A 111 3.12 8.72 -0.52
CA SER A 111 4.16 8.02 -1.26
C SER A 111 5.36 7.66 -0.36
N ARG A 112 5.88 8.63 0.41
CA ARG A 112 6.98 8.38 1.36
C ARG A 112 6.59 7.39 2.47
N CYS A 113 5.36 7.43 2.97
CA CYS A 113 4.87 6.48 3.97
C CYS A 113 4.85 5.07 3.40
N ILE A 114 4.28 4.87 2.21
CA ILE A 114 4.22 3.58 1.52
C ILE A 114 5.62 3.00 1.38
N THR A 115 6.55 3.75 0.78
CA THR A 115 7.93 3.27 0.57
C THR A 115 8.60 2.93 1.90
N ARG A 116 8.59 3.84 2.88
CA ARG A 116 9.27 3.61 4.16
C ARG A 116 8.70 2.42 4.91
N VAL A 117 7.37 2.26 4.95
CA VAL A 117 6.72 1.16 5.66
C VAL A 117 6.94 -0.15 4.93
N ALA A 118 6.77 -0.20 3.61
CA ALA A 118 7.00 -1.41 2.81
C ALA A 118 8.43 -1.94 2.98
N THR A 119 9.43 -1.08 2.83
CA THR A 119 10.84 -1.46 3.02
C THR A 119 11.11 -1.92 4.45
N SER A 120 10.47 -1.30 5.45
CA SER A 120 10.66 -1.70 6.85
C SER A 120 9.99 -3.03 7.19
N LEU A 121 8.80 -3.29 6.64
CA LEU A 121 8.15 -4.60 6.76
C LEU A 121 9.00 -5.69 6.12
N PHE A 122 9.58 -5.42 4.94
CA PHE A 122 10.48 -6.36 4.27
C PHE A 122 11.72 -6.66 5.12
N GLU A 123 12.40 -5.64 5.64
CA GLU A 123 13.62 -5.84 6.42
C GLU A 123 13.38 -6.49 7.79
N VAL A 124 12.23 -6.22 8.42
CA VAL A 124 11.98 -6.61 9.81
C VAL A 124 11.12 -7.87 9.94
N CYS A 125 10.14 -8.04 9.06
CA CYS A 125 9.06 -9.02 9.26
C CYS A 125 9.06 -10.15 8.22
N LEU A 126 9.77 -10.00 7.10
CA LEU A 126 9.67 -10.95 5.99
C LEU A 126 10.11 -12.35 6.38
N SER A 127 11.22 -12.50 7.10
CA SER A 127 11.72 -13.80 7.55
C SER A 127 10.73 -14.52 8.48
N ASP A 128 9.98 -13.76 9.27
CA ASP A 128 9.04 -14.29 10.25
C ASP A 128 7.72 -14.71 9.61
N TRP A 129 7.30 -14.04 8.53
CA TRP A 129 5.97 -14.21 7.93
C TRP A 129 5.98 -14.98 6.61
N VAL A 130 7.07 -14.93 5.85
CA VAL A 130 7.18 -15.57 4.54
C VAL A 130 8.31 -16.59 4.57
N ARG A 131 7.95 -17.87 4.65
CA ARG A 131 8.91 -18.98 4.55
C ARG A 131 8.79 -19.64 3.19
N PHE A 132 9.83 -19.48 2.37
CA PHE A 132 9.97 -20.15 1.08
C PHE A 132 11.05 -21.24 1.20
N PRO A 133 10.94 -22.39 0.50
CA PRO A 133 11.95 -23.45 0.58
C PRO A 133 13.32 -22.94 0.13
N GLN A 134 14.29 -22.98 1.06
CA GLN A 134 15.60 -22.35 0.86
C GLN A 134 16.67 -23.30 0.35
N ASN A 135 16.57 -24.59 0.69
CA ASN A 135 17.52 -25.62 0.28
C ASN A 135 16.86 -26.70 -0.58
N ASP A 136 17.67 -27.53 -1.22
CA ASP A 136 17.18 -28.55 -2.16
C ASP A 136 16.29 -29.59 -1.50
N ALA A 137 16.53 -29.93 -0.23
CA ALA A 137 15.69 -30.87 0.51
C ALA A 137 14.29 -30.29 0.76
N GLU A 138 14.20 -29.04 1.22
CA GLU A 138 12.93 -28.33 1.39
C GLU A 138 12.20 -28.16 0.04
N ARG A 139 12.91 -27.79 -1.02
CA ARG A 139 12.34 -27.67 -2.38
C ARG A 139 11.79 -29.01 -2.86
N LYS A 140 12.55 -30.10 -2.67
CA LYS A 140 12.13 -31.44 -3.06
C LYS A 140 10.89 -31.90 -2.29
N ALA A 141 10.84 -31.61 -0.99
CA ALA A 141 9.68 -31.93 -0.17
C ALA A 141 8.42 -31.19 -0.65
N VAL A 142 8.53 -29.91 -1.00
CA VAL A 142 7.41 -29.13 -1.55
C VAL A 142 7.01 -29.65 -2.94
N GLU A 143 7.98 -29.95 -3.81
CA GLU A 143 7.77 -30.50 -5.14
C GLU A 143 6.99 -31.82 -5.11
N ILE A 144 7.40 -32.76 -4.25
CA ILE A 144 6.73 -34.05 -4.05
C ILE A 144 5.28 -33.80 -3.60
N ARG A 145 5.07 -32.91 -2.62
CA ARG A 145 3.73 -32.62 -2.12
C ARG A 145 2.80 -32.04 -3.19
N PHE A 146 3.29 -31.13 -4.04
CA PHE A 146 2.50 -30.61 -5.16
C PHE A 146 2.23 -31.67 -6.22
N ARG A 147 3.22 -32.52 -6.53
CA ARG A 147 3.05 -33.63 -7.46
C ARG A 147 1.98 -34.61 -6.98
N ASP A 148 1.96 -34.94 -5.70
CA ASP A 148 0.99 -35.90 -5.14
C ASP A 148 -0.45 -35.35 -5.16
N ILE A 149 -0.63 -34.04 -4.96
CA ILE A 149 -1.95 -33.40 -4.94
C ILE A 149 -2.46 -33.08 -6.35
N MET A 150 -1.58 -32.54 -7.22
CA MET A 150 -1.96 -31.92 -8.50
C MET A 150 -1.45 -32.69 -9.72
N GLY A 151 -0.57 -33.67 -9.55
CA GLY A 151 0.09 -34.40 -10.64
C GLY A 151 1.18 -33.62 -11.37
N VAL A 152 1.44 -32.37 -10.97
CA VAL A 152 2.39 -31.48 -11.67
C VAL A 152 3.76 -31.48 -10.97
N PRO A 153 4.83 -31.99 -11.62
CA PRO A 153 6.17 -31.96 -11.06
C PRO A 153 6.80 -30.56 -11.14
N GLY A 154 7.83 -30.31 -10.33
CA GLY A 154 8.62 -29.07 -10.37
C GLY A 154 8.05 -27.86 -9.62
N ILE A 155 6.84 -27.95 -9.05
CA ILE A 155 6.22 -26.83 -8.32
C ILE A 155 6.83 -26.70 -6.91
N ILE A 156 7.46 -25.56 -6.61
CA ILE A 156 8.04 -25.25 -5.29
C ILE A 156 7.27 -24.17 -4.51
N GLY A 157 6.17 -23.68 -5.07
CA GLY A 157 5.32 -22.64 -4.50
C GLY A 157 4.24 -22.21 -5.49
N CYS A 158 3.22 -21.51 -5.00
CA CYS A 158 2.16 -20.91 -5.82
C CYS A 158 1.99 -19.46 -5.40
N ILE A 159 1.84 -18.58 -6.39
CA ILE A 159 1.45 -17.19 -6.18
C ILE A 159 0.10 -17.04 -6.86
N ASP A 160 -0.90 -16.55 -6.12
CA ASP A 160 -2.21 -16.28 -6.68
C ASP A 160 -2.17 -15.03 -7.56
N GLY A 161 -2.93 -15.06 -8.65
CA GLY A 161 -2.98 -13.99 -9.64
C GLY A 161 -4.40 -13.45 -9.77
N THR A 162 -4.53 -12.19 -10.19
CA THR A 162 -5.81 -11.57 -10.47
C THR A 162 -6.10 -11.59 -11.96
N GLN A 163 -7.27 -12.09 -12.35
CA GLN A 163 -7.75 -12.05 -13.73
C GLN A 163 -8.32 -10.66 -14.06
N VAL A 164 -7.55 -9.83 -14.75
CA VAL A 164 -7.98 -8.49 -15.19
C VAL A 164 -8.70 -8.61 -16.53
N ALA A 165 -10.01 -8.34 -16.53
CA ALA A 165 -10.82 -8.40 -17.74
C ALA A 165 -10.31 -7.43 -18.83
N ILE A 166 -10.27 -7.90 -20.07
CA ILE A 166 -9.91 -7.11 -21.24
C ILE A 166 -11.00 -7.20 -22.30
N ALA A 167 -11.00 -6.23 -23.22
CA ALA A 167 -11.76 -6.38 -24.46
C ALA A 167 -11.20 -7.57 -25.26
N THR A 168 -12.04 -8.21 -26.07
CA THR A 168 -11.60 -9.27 -26.96
C THR A 168 -10.43 -8.79 -27.82
N PRO A 169 -9.28 -9.48 -27.79
CA PRO A 169 -8.12 -9.10 -28.58
C PRO A 169 -8.49 -9.05 -30.07
N PHE A 170 -8.05 -7.99 -30.77
CA PHE A 170 -8.15 -7.90 -32.22
C PHE A 170 -6.77 -7.56 -32.81
N PRO A 171 -6.28 -8.28 -33.83
CA PRO A 171 -6.89 -9.47 -34.45
C PRO A 171 -7.00 -10.65 -33.47
N LEU A 172 -7.83 -11.65 -33.79
CA LEU A 172 -8.09 -12.84 -32.94
C LEU A 172 -6.90 -13.82 -32.91
N ASP A 173 -5.68 -13.33 -33.10
CA ASP A 173 -4.48 -14.15 -33.06
C ASP A 173 -4.22 -14.57 -31.61
N ASN A 174 -4.19 -15.88 -31.37
CA ASN A 174 -4.06 -16.49 -30.04
C ASN A 174 -5.14 -16.03 -29.03
N GLU A 175 -6.39 -15.87 -29.49
CA GLU A 175 -7.53 -15.50 -28.62
C GLU A 175 -7.62 -16.40 -27.37
N GLU A 176 -7.33 -17.70 -27.52
CA GLU A 176 -7.33 -18.70 -26.46
C GLU A 176 -6.35 -18.39 -25.33
N ALA A 177 -5.25 -17.68 -25.61
CA ALA A 177 -4.29 -17.26 -24.58
C ALA A 177 -4.89 -16.24 -23.60
N TYR A 178 -5.95 -15.55 -24.01
CA TYR A 178 -6.63 -14.54 -23.22
C TYR A 178 -7.96 -15.04 -22.64
N LYS A 179 -8.45 -16.22 -23.03
CA LYS A 179 -9.72 -16.75 -22.54
C LYS A 179 -9.54 -17.48 -21.21
N ASN A 180 -10.21 -17.04 -20.15
CA ASN A 180 -10.09 -17.63 -18.82
C ASN A 180 -11.13 -18.73 -18.54
N HIS A 181 -10.98 -19.40 -17.38
CA HIS A 181 -11.90 -20.46 -16.93
C HIS A 181 -13.30 -19.94 -16.52
N HIS A 182 -13.50 -18.64 -16.42
CA HIS A 182 -14.80 -17.99 -16.19
C HIS A 182 -15.53 -17.61 -17.49
N GLY A 183 -14.93 -17.90 -18.66
CA GLY A 183 -15.55 -17.70 -19.97
C GLY A 183 -15.43 -16.30 -20.56
N TYR A 184 -14.56 -15.43 -20.03
CA TYR A 184 -14.29 -14.09 -20.57
C TYR A 184 -12.79 -13.86 -20.86
N HIS A 185 -12.46 -12.83 -21.64
CA HIS A 185 -11.06 -12.48 -21.93
C HIS A 185 -10.43 -11.73 -20.75
N SER A 186 -9.30 -12.21 -20.26
CA SER A 186 -8.53 -11.56 -19.20
C SER A 186 -7.05 -11.81 -19.31
N ILE A 187 -6.26 -10.96 -18.66
CA ILE A 187 -4.84 -11.17 -18.43
C ILE A 187 -4.67 -11.57 -16.96
N ASN A 188 -3.94 -12.66 -16.73
CA ASN A 188 -3.51 -13.00 -15.38
C ASN A 188 -2.42 -12.03 -14.93
N CYS A 189 -2.71 -11.19 -13.95
CA CYS A 189 -1.77 -10.23 -13.40
C CYS A 189 -1.40 -10.62 -11.98
N GLN A 190 -0.10 -10.67 -11.70
CA GLN A 190 0.41 -10.59 -10.34
C GLN A 190 0.47 -9.11 -9.96
N LEU A 191 -0.40 -8.66 -9.04
CA LEU A 191 -0.45 -7.27 -8.54
C LEU A 191 0.54 -7.04 -7.40
#